data_AF-A0A914S6Q2-F1
#
_entry.id   AF-A0A914S6Q2-F1
#
_cell.length_a   1.000
_cell.length_b   1.000
_cell.length_c   1.000
_cell.angle_alpha   90.00
_cell.angle_beta   90.00
_cell.angle_gamma   90.00
#
_symmetry.space_group_name_H-M   'P 1'
#
loop_
_entity.id
_entity.type
_entity.pdbx_description
1 polymer ?
#
loop_
_entity_poly.entity_id
_entity_poly.type
_entity_poly.pdbx_seq_one_letter_code
_entity_poly.pdbx_strand_id
1 'polypeptide(L)'
;LSKNLHKNIGLYPYYKDGSDPKSIVNGGIPQRVNMVAHLRKAQKDIESAIPDSGFGGVAVLDFEAWRPLWSLNWGSKRIYKSESVLLHNFMVETIRLGIRLRPFARWGFYGFPYCNYDAGKKGEYECSEIFKQYNDRLALILQEATALFPSIYLSSETETDRNFRYIQAVIREAKRVSEKFEPKKPVFAYTKMAYNPYMDPHHFYIKRDICNSVKQCSDLGIQGIIIWSTSQGMNSSRCHHIARYHYGPYVEIVRKHAERCSQKRCLGRGQCVLQPQMQCASYNEQAEYKCECDALFFGRRCERHRNFPWLYDWKWLRKDNDE
;
A
#
# COMPACT_ATOMS: atom_id res chain seq x y z
N LEU A 1 13.28 2.66 2.65
CA LEU A 1 12.92 3.93 3.34
C LEU A 1 11.69 4.52 2.66
N SER A 2 10.73 5.03 3.44
CA SER A 2 9.52 5.69 2.93
C SER A 2 9.49 7.17 3.34
N LYS A 3 8.89 8.01 2.49
CA LYS A 3 8.67 9.44 2.72
C LYS A 3 7.18 9.72 2.59
N ASN A 4 6.55 10.12 3.70
CA ASN A 4 5.13 10.46 3.72
C ASN A 4 4.95 11.98 3.65
N LEU A 5 4.31 12.47 2.60
CA LEU A 5 4.06 13.89 2.34
C LEU A 5 2.59 14.17 2.68
N HIS A 6 2.38 14.64 3.89
CA HIS A 6 1.07 14.95 4.46
C HIS A 6 0.67 16.42 4.18
N LYS A 7 -0.34 16.94 4.90
CA LYS A 7 -1.03 18.25 4.76
C LYS A 7 -0.19 19.50 4.45
N ASN A 8 1.14 19.42 4.51
CA ASN A 8 2.05 20.52 4.21
C ASN A 8 2.51 20.57 2.75
N ILE A 9 2.13 19.60 1.91
CA ILE A 9 2.52 19.57 0.49
C ILE A 9 1.70 20.54 -0.36
N GLY A 10 2.39 21.47 -1.01
CA GLY A 10 1.80 22.52 -1.82
C GLY A 10 0.77 23.33 -1.04
N LEU A 11 -0.25 23.80 -1.77
CA LEU A 11 -1.44 24.45 -1.22
C LEU A 11 -2.58 23.44 -1.09
N TYR A 12 -2.39 22.38 -0.28
CA TYR A 12 -3.42 21.37 -0.05
C TYR A 12 -4.65 22.00 0.65
N PRO A 13 -5.85 21.95 0.05
CA PRO A 13 -7.04 22.60 0.58
C PRO A 13 -7.82 21.66 1.49
N TYR A 14 -8.22 22.18 2.64
CA TYR A 14 -9.06 21.46 3.59
C TYR A 14 -9.72 22.41 4.60
N TYR A 15 -10.67 21.89 5.35
CA TYR A 15 -11.25 22.52 6.53
C TYR A 15 -10.61 21.90 7.77
N LYS A 16 -10.05 22.72 8.66
CA LYS A 16 -9.35 22.23 9.86
C LYS A 16 -10.32 21.58 10.84
N ASP A 17 -11.50 22.17 11.01
CA ASP A 17 -12.51 21.79 12.00
C ASP A 17 -13.77 21.24 11.30
N GLY A 18 -13.60 20.13 10.58
CA GLY A 18 -14.69 19.43 9.91
C GLY A 18 -15.24 20.20 8.72
N SER A 19 -16.41 20.81 8.86
CA SER A 19 -17.07 21.60 7.81
C SER A 19 -17.28 23.05 8.21
N ASP A 20 -16.61 23.54 9.28
CA ASP A 20 -16.72 24.93 9.71
C ASP A 20 -16.11 25.86 8.66
N PRO A 21 -16.89 26.75 8.01
CA PRO A 21 -16.40 27.71 7.02
C PRO A 21 -15.29 28.64 7.55
N LYS A 22 -15.21 28.87 8.87
CA LYS A 22 -14.16 29.69 9.49
C LYS A 22 -12.82 28.98 9.59
N SER A 23 -12.79 27.67 9.38
CA SER A 23 -11.59 26.82 9.48
C SER A 23 -10.93 26.52 8.13
N ILE A 24 -11.26 27.31 7.09
CA ILE A 24 -10.77 27.13 5.71
C ILE A 24 -9.25 27.30 5.64
N VAL A 25 -8.59 26.32 5.03
CA VAL A 25 -7.18 26.36 4.63
C VAL A 25 -7.09 26.24 3.12
N ASN A 26 -6.31 27.12 2.48
CA ASN A 26 -6.10 27.17 1.02
C ASN A 26 -7.42 27.15 0.21
N GLY A 27 -8.45 27.87 0.66
CA GLY A 27 -9.75 27.92 -0.02
C GLY A 27 -10.67 26.73 0.28
N GLY A 28 -10.24 25.78 1.10
CA GLY A 28 -11.07 24.69 1.65
C GLY A 28 -11.28 23.52 0.70
N ILE A 29 -11.46 23.81 -0.59
CA ILE A 29 -11.71 22.81 -1.65
C ILE A 29 -10.75 23.02 -2.85
N PRO A 30 -10.36 21.97 -3.59
CA PRO A 30 -9.43 22.08 -4.74
C PRO A 30 -9.84 23.05 -5.85
N GLN A 31 -11.12 23.27 -6.04
CA GLN A 31 -11.68 24.17 -7.06
C GLN A 31 -11.28 25.63 -6.83
N ARG A 32 -10.94 26.00 -5.57
CA ARG A 32 -10.55 27.35 -5.18
C ARG A 32 -9.04 27.52 -5.08
N VAL A 33 -8.28 26.48 -5.38
CA VAL A 33 -6.81 26.52 -5.33
C VAL A 33 -6.28 27.03 -6.66
N ASN A 34 -5.41 28.05 -6.61
CA ASN A 34 -4.58 28.40 -7.75
C ASN A 34 -3.57 27.26 -8.02
N MET A 35 -3.81 26.46 -9.06
CA MET A 35 -3.00 25.28 -9.37
C MET A 35 -1.53 25.61 -9.66
N VAL A 36 -1.24 26.75 -10.30
CA VAL A 36 0.15 27.16 -10.58
C VAL A 36 0.88 27.47 -9.26
N ALA A 37 0.22 28.19 -8.35
CA ALA A 37 0.79 28.47 -7.03
C ALA A 37 0.95 27.18 -6.19
N HIS A 38 -0.02 26.27 -6.27
CA HIS A 38 0.04 24.96 -5.63
C HIS A 38 1.28 24.18 -6.11
N LEU A 39 1.45 24.02 -7.42
CA LEU A 39 2.54 23.22 -8.00
C LEU A 39 3.91 23.84 -7.70
N ARG A 40 4.04 25.18 -7.76
CA ARG A 40 5.29 25.88 -7.38
C ARG A 40 5.66 25.63 -5.93
N LYS A 41 4.68 25.67 -5.01
CA LYS A 41 4.93 25.38 -3.60
C LYS A 41 5.22 23.88 -3.40
N ALA A 42 4.45 23.00 -4.03
CA ALA A 42 4.61 21.55 -3.94
C ALA A 42 5.99 21.10 -4.42
N GLN A 43 6.52 21.71 -5.49
CA GLN A 43 7.88 21.45 -5.95
C GLN A 43 8.91 21.73 -4.84
N LYS A 44 8.86 22.90 -4.21
CA LYS A 44 9.77 23.27 -3.11
C LYS A 44 9.64 22.31 -1.92
N ASP A 45 8.41 21.95 -1.58
CA ASP A 45 8.15 21.03 -0.46
C ASP A 45 8.69 19.61 -0.76
N ILE A 46 8.54 19.12 -2.00
CA ILE A 46 9.09 17.81 -2.43
C ILE A 46 10.62 17.85 -2.42
N GLU A 47 11.21 18.90 -2.97
CA GLU A 47 12.66 19.08 -3.01
C GLU A 47 13.26 19.15 -1.61
N SER A 48 12.58 19.80 -0.67
CA SER A 48 12.99 19.86 0.74
C SER A 48 12.82 18.51 1.46
N ALA A 49 11.69 17.82 1.27
CA ALA A 49 11.40 16.57 1.97
C ALA A 49 12.21 15.37 1.44
N ILE A 50 12.55 15.40 0.15
CA ILE A 50 13.31 14.37 -0.55
C ILE A 50 14.46 15.06 -1.31
N PRO A 51 15.54 15.52 -0.65
CA PRO A 51 16.61 16.26 -1.33
C PRO A 51 17.31 15.47 -2.45
N ASP A 52 17.45 14.16 -2.25
CA ASP A 52 18.07 13.25 -3.22
C ASP A 52 17.16 13.06 -4.45
N SER A 53 17.63 13.50 -5.61
CA SER A 53 16.94 13.31 -6.90
C SER A 53 16.94 11.86 -7.38
N GLY A 54 17.92 11.07 -6.94
CA GLY A 54 18.06 9.63 -7.19
C GLY A 54 17.25 8.74 -6.25
N PHE A 55 16.39 9.32 -5.40
CA PHE A 55 15.66 8.58 -4.37
C PHE A 55 14.81 7.44 -4.97
N GLY A 56 15.25 6.19 -4.76
CA GLY A 56 14.56 4.97 -5.22
C GLY A 56 13.59 4.35 -4.22
N GLY A 57 13.24 5.09 -3.16
CA GLY A 57 12.37 4.59 -2.08
C GLY A 57 10.88 4.76 -2.38
N VAL A 58 10.07 4.66 -1.33
CA VAL A 58 8.62 4.88 -1.40
C VAL A 58 8.29 6.33 -1.09
N ALA A 59 7.46 6.98 -1.91
CA ALA A 59 6.99 8.35 -1.71
C ALA A 59 5.45 8.37 -1.72
N VAL A 60 4.84 8.88 -0.65
CA VAL A 60 3.38 8.78 -0.46
C VAL A 60 2.78 10.15 -0.30
N LEU A 61 1.74 10.45 -1.07
CA LEU A 61 0.89 11.63 -0.92
C LEU A 61 -0.29 11.27 -0.01
N ASP A 62 -0.38 11.96 1.13
CA ASP A 62 -1.33 11.63 2.20
C ASP A 62 -2.49 12.64 2.22
N PHE A 63 -3.34 12.51 1.19
CA PHE A 63 -4.50 13.37 0.97
C PHE A 63 -5.76 12.77 1.59
N GLU A 64 -5.94 13.01 2.89
CA GLU A 64 -7.06 12.43 3.64
C GLU A 64 -8.23 13.38 3.88
N ALA A 65 -8.13 14.69 3.63
CA ALA A 65 -9.18 15.64 3.96
C ALA A 65 -10.48 15.37 3.17
N TRP A 66 -10.33 14.98 1.90
CA TRP A 66 -11.42 14.66 0.96
C TRP A 66 -11.04 13.44 0.13
N ARG A 67 -12.02 12.79 -0.50
CA ARG A 67 -11.81 11.67 -1.42
C ARG A 67 -12.16 12.08 -2.85
N PRO A 68 -11.48 11.54 -3.88
CA PRO A 68 -11.70 11.97 -5.25
C PRO A 68 -13.04 11.50 -5.87
N LEU A 69 -13.73 10.54 -5.27
CA LEU A 69 -15.07 10.15 -5.70
C LEU A 69 -16.15 10.74 -4.79
N TRP A 70 -17.14 11.41 -5.40
CA TRP A 70 -18.36 11.89 -4.74
C TRP A 70 -18.94 10.87 -3.75
N SER A 71 -19.13 9.63 -4.21
CA SER A 71 -19.83 8.58 -3.43
C SER A 71 -19.07 8.16 -2.19
N LEU A 72 -17.76 8.42 -2.14
CA LEU A 72 -16.91 8.12 -0.99
C LEU A 72 -16.81 9.28 0.02
N ASN A 73 -17.35 10.48 -0.29
CA ASN A 73 -17.35 11.64 0.60
C ASN A 73 -18.54 11.65 1.58
N TRP A 74 -18.65 10.60 2.39
CA TRP A 74 -19.56 10.45 3.54
C TRP A 74 -19.02 11.05 4.86
N GLY A 75 -19.88 11.09 5.90
CA GLY A 75 -19.53 11.61 7.22
C GLY A 75 -19.11 13.09 7.19
N SER A 76 -18.00 13.41 7.87
CA SER A 76 -17.39 14.75 7.89
C SER A 76 -16.92 15.24 6.52
N LYS A 77 -16.88 14.36 5.50
CA LYS A 77 -16.47 14.71 4.13
C LYS A 77 -17.63 15.12 3.23
N ARG A 78 -18.88 15.13 3.73
CA ARG A 78 -20.07 15.48 2.92
C ARG A 78 -19.99 16.85 2.26
N ILE A 79 -19.23 17.79 2.83
CA ILE A 79 -19.00 19.12 2.26
C ILE A 79 -18.30 19.09 0.88
N TYR A 80 -17.51 18.05 0.60
CA TYR A 80 -16.77 17.90 -0.66
C TYR A 80 -17.54 17.19 -1.76
N LYS A 81 -18.82 16.91 -1.52
CA LYS A 81 -19.60 16.10 -2.44
C LYS A 81 -19.68 16.81 -3.82
N SER A 82 -20.06 18.09 -3.92
CA SER A 82 -20.44 18.78 -5.17
C SER A 82 -19.54 18.70 -6.41
N GLU A 83 -18.26 18.29 -6.39
CA GLU A 83 -17.36 18.58 -7.52
C GLU A 83 -16.21 17.57 -7.72
N SER A 84 -16.48 16.35 -8.20
CA SER A 84 -15.46 15.28 -8.31
C SER A 84 -14.41 15.48 -9.43
N VAL A 85 -14.74 16.17 -10.52
CA VAL A 85 -13.85 16.30 -11.70
C VAL A 85 -12.62 17.17 -11.40
N LEU A 86 -12.75 18.19 -10.56
CA LEU A 86 -11.64 19.09 -10.23
C LEU A 86 -10.73 18.53 -9.11
N LEU A 87 -11.25 17.63 -8.25
CA LEU A 87 -10.44 16.87 -7.29
C LEU A 87 -9.40 15.99 -8.00
N HIS A 88 -9.82 15.38 -9.12
CA HIS A 88 -8.96 14.55 -9.95
C HIS A 88 -7.73 15.33 -10.45
N ASN A 89 -7.93 16.52 -11.02
CA ASN A 89 -6.84 17.34 -11.58
C ASN A 89 -5.79 17.69 -10.52
N PHE A 90 -6.23 18.07 -9.31
CA PHE A 90 -5.32 18.37 -8.21
C PHE A 90 -4.43 17.18 -7.86
N MET A 91 -5.02 15.99 -7.67
CA MET A 91 -4.25 14.78 -7.31
C MET A 91 -3.28 14.38 -8.42
N VAL A 92 -3.76 14.37 -9.67
CA VAL A 92 -3.00 13.95 -10.86
C VAL A 92 -1.82 14.88 -11.12
N GLU A 93 -2.02 16.18 -11.13
CA GLU A 93 -0.91 17.12 -11.40
C GLU A 93 0.13 17.12 -10.28
N THR A 94 -0.29 16.91 -9.02
CA THR A 94 0.63 16.79 -7.90
C THR A 94 1.49 15.54 -7.98
N ILE A 95 0.90 14.37 -8.27
CA ILE A 95 1.68 13.13 -8.37
C ILE A 95 2.59 13.12 -9.59
N ARG A 96 2.13 13.68 -10.74
CA ARG A 96 2.98 13.88 -11.92
C ARG A 96 4.19 14.76 -11.63
N LEU A 97 4.00 15.85 -10.88
CA LEU A 97 5.11 16.68 -10.43
C LEU A 97 6.09 15.88 -9.56
N GLY A 98 5.60 15.12 -8.59
CA GLY A 98 6.44 14.25 -7.75
C GLY A 98 7.26 13.25 -8.57
N ILE A 99 6.63 12.58 -9.54
CA ILE A 99 7.30 11.63 -10.44
C ILE A 99 8.36 12.33 -11.30
N ARG A 100 8.06 13.51 -11.87
CA ARG A 100 9.06 14.28 -12.64
C ARG A 100 10.27 14.66 -11.80
N LEU A 101 10.06 15.06 -10.55
CA LEU A 101 11.13 15.47 -9.64
C LEU A 101 11.92 14.27 -9.11
N ARG A 102 11.26 13.14 -8.84
CA ARG A 102 11.85 11.92 -8.25
C ARG A 102 11.42 10.68 -9.05
N PRO A 103 11.98 10.48 -10.26
CA PRO A 103 11.50 9.47 -11.21
C PRO A 103 11.75 8.02 -10.77
N PHE A 104 12.72 7.79 -9.88
CA PHE A 104 13.03 6.46 -9.36
C PHE A 104 12.19 6.08 -8.14
N ALA A 105 11.45 7.03 -7.56
CA ALA A 105 10.65 6.80 -6.38
C ALA A 105 9.32 6.13 -6.72
N ARG A 106 8.84 5.28 -5.81
CA ARG A 106 7.52 4.64 -5.90
C ARG A 106 6.47 5.58 -5.29
N TRP A 107 5.90 6.42 -6.14
CA TRP A 107 4.83 7.38 -5.86
C TRP A 107 3.43 6.77 -5.83
N GLY A 108 2.59 7.25 -4.91
CA GLY A 108 1.17 6.93 -4.87
C GLY A 108 0.46 7.60 -3.71
N PHE A 109 -0.81 7.29 -3.54
CA PHE A 109 -1.68 7.93 -2.55
C PHE A 109 -1.95 7.00 -1.38
N TYR A 110 -1.81 7.52 -0.16
CA TYR A 110 -2.13 6.77 1.05
C TYR A 110 -3.60 6.30 1.04
N GLY A 111 -3.81 5.04 1.46
CA GLY A 111 -5.12 4.45 1.66
C GLY A 111 -5.76 3.85 0.40
N PHE A 112 -5.14 3.97 -0.77
CA PHE A 112 -5.69 3.45 -2.03
C PHE A 112 -5.09 2.09 -2.43
N PRO A 113 -5.89 1.15 -2.94
CA PRO A 113 -7.36 1.22 -3.08
C PRO A 113 -8.10 1.02 -1.74
N TYR A 114 -9.38 1.37 -1.72
CA TYR A 114 -10.21 1.26 -0.53
C TYR A 114 -10.87 -0.13 -0.39
N CYS A 115 -11.25 -0.48 0.83
CA CYS A 115 -12.16 -1.59 1.12
C CYS A 115 -13.26 -1.10 2.08
N ASN A 116 -14.34 -1.84 2.22
CA ASN A 116 -15.34 -1.52 3.24
C ASN A 116 -14.75 -1.73 4.65
N TYR A 117 -14.96 -0.75 5.54
CA TYR A 117 -14.37 -0.75 6.90
C TYR A 117 -14.86 -1.88 7.80
N ASP A 118 -15.98 -2.50 7.44
CA ASP A 118 -16.56 -3.64 8.14
C ASP A 118 -16.23 -4.98 7.47
N ALA A 119 -15.34 -5.03 6.48
CA ALA A 119 -14.95 -6.28 5.82
C ALA A 119 -14.45 -7.31 6.85
N GLY A 120 -14.82 -8.57 6.60
CA GLY A 120 -14.58 -9.71 7.49
C GLY A 120 -15.58 -9.85 8.64
N LYS A 121 -16.49 -8.88 8.86
CA LYS A 121 -17.44 -8.91 9.98
C LYS A 121 -18.51 -9.99 9.81
N LYS A 122 -18.98 -10.25 8.57
CA LYS A 122 -19.97 -11.31 8.29
C LYS A 122 -19.34 -12.58 7.69
N GLY A 123 -18.02 -12.76 7.85
CA GLY A 123 -17.30 -13.93 7.35
C GLY A 123 -16.70 -13.78 5.94
N GLU A 124 -16.86 -12.62 5.30
CA GLU A 124 -16.32 -12.34 3.97
C GLU A 124 -14.79 -12.18 3.94
N TYR A 125 -14.15 -12.63 2.86
CA TYR A 125 -12.71 -12.49 2.60
C TYR A 125 -12.40 -11.52 1.46
N GLU A 126 -13.41 -10.77 1.04
CA GLU A 126 -13.41 -9.91 -0.14
C GLU A 126 -14.03 -8.57 0.22
N CYS A 127 -13.58 -7.50 -0.45
CA CYS A 127 -14.28 -6.22 -0.38
C CYS A 127 -15.65 -6.34 -1.05
N SER A 128 -16.62 -5.57 -0.55
CA SER A 128 -17.95 -5.53 -1.16
C SER A 128 -17.91 -5.01 -2.60
N GLU A 129 -18.88 -5.46 -3.40
CA GLU A 129 -18.93 -5.14 -4.85
C GLU A 129 -18.97 -3.63 -5.11
N ILE A 130 -19.67 -2.87 -4.26
CA ILE A 130 -19.71 -1.42 -4.36
C ILE A 130 -18.33 -0.78 -4.18
N PHE A 131 -17.47 -1.32 -3.30
CA PHE A 131 -16.10 -0.84 -3.14
C PHE A 131 -15.22 -1.23 -4.32
N LYS A 132 -15.42 -2.42 -4.91
CA LYS A 132 -14.74 -2.83 -6.15
C LYS A 132 -15.07 -1.86 -7.29
N GLN A 133 -16.32 -1.48 -7.45
CA GLN A 133 -16.76 -0.48 -8.43
C GLN A 133 -16.17 0.91 -8.17
N TYR A 134 -16.08 1.34 -6.91
CA TYR A 134 -15.38 2.58 -6.57
C TYR A 134 -13.92 2.53 -6.96
N ASN A 135 -13.22 1.43 -6.68
CA ASN A 135 -11.82 1.27 -7.04
C ASN A 135 -11.59 1.20 -8.55
N ASP A 136 -12.54 0.64 -9.30
CA ASP A 136 -12.52 0.64 -10.77
C ASP A 136 -12.57 2.08 -11.33
N ARG A 137 -13.34 2.96 -10.71
CA ARG A 137 -13.35 4.39 -11.06
C ARG A 137 -12.11 5.13 -10.60
N LEU A 138 -11.53 4.74 -9.45
CA LEU A 138 -10.27 5.30 -8.95
C LEU A 138 -9.07 4.91 -9.81
N ALA A 139 -9.18 3.85 -10.62
CA ALA A 139 -8.13 3.41 -11.52
C ALA A 139 -7.62 4.53 -12.46
N LEU A 140 -8.49 5.49 -12.81
CA LEU A 140 -8.12 6.66 -13.63
C LEU A 140 -7.06 7.54 -12.94
N ILE A 141 -7.18 7.77 -11.63
CA ILE A 141 -6.18 8.52 -10.84
C ILE A 141 -4.97 7.65 -10.56
N LEU A 142 -5.20 6.37 -10.24
CA LEU A 142 -4.15 5.42 -9.90
C LEU A 142 -3.27 5.06 -11.11
N GLN A 143 -3.73 5.29 -12.34
CA GLN A 143 -2.93 5.15 -13.55
C GLN A 143 -1.64 5.98 -13.49
N GLU A 144 -1.71 7.18 -12.91
CA GLU A 144 -0.60 8.11 -12.75
C GLU A 144 0.34 7.73 -11.59
N ALA A 145 -0.10 6.92 -10.63
CA ALA A 145 0.75 6.44 -9.55
C ALA A 145 1.73 5.36 -10.03
N THR A 146 2.83 5.16 -9.34
CA THR A 146 3.79 4.07 -9.63
C THR A 146 3.73 2.93 -8.61
N ALA A 147 2.95 3.09 -7.53
CA ALA A 147 2.67 2.06 -6.53
C ALA A 147 1.31 2.29 -5.84
N LEU A 148 0.77 1.24 -5.21
CA LEU A 148 -0.47 1.27 -4.43
C LEU A 148 -0.18 1.18 -2.92
N PHE A 149 -0.95 1.90 -2.10
CA PHE A 149 -0.70 2.03 -0.66
C PHE A 149 -1.97 1.79 0.18
N PRO A 150 -2.58 0.58 0.13
CA PRO A 150 -3.78 0.29 0.90
C PRO A 150 -3.51 0.34 2.40
N SER A 151 -4.52 0.71 3.21
CA SER A 151 -4.41 0.69 4.67
C SER A 151 -5.05 -0.57 5.25
N ILE A 152 -4.26 -1.33 6.02
CA ILE A 152 -4.67 -2.55 6.73
C ILE A 152 -4.70 -2.36 8.24
N TYR A 153 -4.92 -1.13 8.69
CA TYR A 153 -4.94 -0.80 10.12
C TYR A 153 -6.05 -1.56 10.87
N LEU A 154 -5.66 -2.23 11.95
CA LEU A 154 -6.57 -2.85 12.90
C LEU A 154 -6.87 -1.88 14.04
N SER A 155 -8.14 -1.77 14.43
CA SER A 155 -8.62 -0.85 15.47
C SER A 155 -8.74 -1.47 16.86
N SER A 156 -8.85 -2.79 16.94
CA SER A 156 -8.97 -3.55 18.19
C SER A 156 -8.64 -5.03 17.95
N GLU A 157 -8.45 -5.77 19.04
CA GLU A 157 -8.52 -7.22 19.02
C GLU A 157 -9.93 -7.69 18.66
N THR A 158 -10.02 -8.87 18.08
CA THR A 158 -11.29 -9.55 17.79
C THR A 158 -11.20 -10.99 18.25
N GLU A 159 -12.25 -11.51 18.89
CA GLU A 159 -12.27 -12.92 19.31
C GLU A 159 -12.30 -13.86 18.09
N THR A 160 -12.99 -13.46 17.03
CA THR A 160 -13.03 -14.17 15.74
C THR A 160 -11.85 -13.80 14.82
N ASP A 161 -11.64 -14.54 13.73
CA ASP A 161 -10.65 -14.21 12.68
C ASP A 161 -11.04 -13.03 11.77
N ARG A 162 -11.81 -12.08 12.30
CA ARG A 162 -12.23 -10.87 11.56
C ARG A 162 -11.04 -10.06 11.07
N ASN A 163 -10.01 -9.86 11.90
CA ASN A 163 -8.82 -9.09 11.51
C ASN A 163 -8.08 -9.77 10.33
N PHE A 164 -7.94 -11.10 10.34
CA PHE A 164 -7.38 -11.85 9.22
C PHE A 164 -8.19 -11.67 7.93
N ARG A 165 -9.53 -11.79 8.03
CA ARG A 165 -10.46 -11.61 6.91
C ARG A 165 -10.42 -10.20 6.32
N TYR A 166 -10.39 -9.19 7.19
CA TYR A 166 -10.27 -7.80 6.80
C TYR A 166 -9.00 -7.55 6.00
N ILE A 167 -7.84 -7.99 6.51
CA ILE A 167 -6.56 -7.83 5.82
C ILE A 167 -6.57 -8.61 4.49
N GLN A 168 -7.10 -9.83 4.48
CA GLN A 168 -7.25 -10.61 3.24
C GLN A 168 -8.05 -9.84 2.18
N ALA A 169 -9.19 -9.28 2.56
CA ALA A 169 -10.07 -8.52 1.67
C ALA A 169 -9.33 -7.31 1.07
N VAL A 170 -8.67 -6.52 1.91
CA VAL A 170 -7.92 -5.32 1.47
C VAL A 170 -6.78 -5.69 0.52
N ILE A 171 -5.99 -6.72 0.86
CA ILE A 171 -4.84 -7.12 0.03
C ILE A 171 -5.29 -7.73 -1.30
N ARG A 172 -6.33 -8.57 -1.30
CA ARG A 172 -6.89 -9.13 -2.54
C ARG A 172 -7.43 -8.04 -3.45
N GLU A 173 -8.08 -7.03 -2.89
CA GLU A 173 -8.54 -5.88 -3.67
C GLU A 173 -7.39 -5.04 -4.21
N ALA A 174 -6.34 -4.82 -3.42
CA ALA A 174 -5.14 -4.14 -3.88
C ALA A 174 -4.46 -4.86 -5.05
N LYS A 175 -4.40 -6.20 -5.01
CA LYS A 175 -3.91 -7.01 -6.13
C LYS A 175 -4.83 -6.91 -7.34
N ARG A 176 -6.14 -7.05 -7.17
CA ARG A 176 -7.11 -6.91 -8.27
C ARG A 176 -6.97 -5.56 -8.99
N VAL A 177 -6.78 -4.48 -8.25
CA VAL A 177 -6.55 -3.13 -8.83
C VAL A 177 -5.18 -3.03 -9.47
N SER A 178 -4.13 -3.59 -8.87
CA SER A 178 -2.77 -3.64 -9.44
C SER A 178 -2.75 -4.32 -10.82
N GLU A 179 -3.53 -5.39 -10.99
CA GLU A 179 -3.63 -6.17 -12.23
C GLU A 179 -4.34 -5.44 -13.38
N LYS A 180 -4.99 -4.31 -13.12
CA LYS A 180 -5.56 -3.47 -14.19
C LYS A 180 -4.51 -2.67 -14.96
N PHE A 181 -3.25 -2.70 -14.52
CA PHE A 181 -2.17 -1.90 -15.10
C PHE A 181 -1.07 -2.80 -15.65
N GLU A 182 -0.44 -2.36 -16.74
CA GLU A 182 0.73 -3.01 -17.34
C GLU A 182 1.88 -1.99 -17.43
N PRO A 183 3.03 -2.21 -16.75
CA PRO A 183 3.27 -3.29 -15.79
C PRO A 183 2.40 -3.16 -14.53
N LYS A 184 2.16 -4.28 -13.86
CA LYS A 184 1.43 -4.34 -12.59
C LYS A 184 2.06 -3.39 -11.56
N LYS A 185 1.24 -2.59 -10.87
CA LYS A 185 1.74 -1.63 -9.87
C LYS A 185 2.09 -2.36 -8.56
N PRO A 186 3.30 -2.19 -8.00
CA PRO A 186 3.65 -2.80 -6.73
C PRO A 186 2.76 -2.27 -5.60
N VAL A 187 2.42 -3.15 -4.65
CA VAL A 187 1.57 -2.87 -3.50
C VAL A 187 2.41 -2.82 -2.23
N PHE A 188 2.24 -1.75 -1.45
CA PHE A 188 2.87 -1.57 -0.14
C PHE A 188 1.80 -1.26 0.91
N ALA A 189 1.45 -2.23 1.75
CA ALA A 189 0.37 -2.06 2.70
C ALA A 189 0.80 -1.25 3.92
N TYR A 190 0.03 -0.22 4.26
CA TYR A 190 0.20 0.52 5.50
C TYR A 190 -0.39 -0.26 6.68
N THR A 191 0.45 -0.57 7.64
CA THR A 191 0.08 -1.23 8.91
C THR A 191 0.52 -0.39 10.11
N LYS A 192 -0.04 -0.68 11.28
CA LYS A 192 0.45 -0.18 12.56
C LYS A 192 1.12 -1.30 13.34
N MET A 193 1.73 -0.93 14.45
CA MET A 193 2.15 -1.86 15.52
C MET A 193 1.19 -1.85 16.71
N ALA A 194 0.25 -0.91 16.77
CA ALA A 194 -0.72 -0.71 17.85
C ALA A 194 -2.13 -0.44 17.32
N TYR A 195 -3.14 -0.89 18.06
CA TYR A 195 -4.55 -0.76 17.67
C TYR A 195 -5.00 0.69 17.62
N ASN A 196 -4.81 1.43 18.73
CA ASN A 196 -5.14 2.85 18.79
C ASN A 196 -4.07 3.65 19.55
N PRO A 197 -2.96 4.03 18.88
CA PRO A 197 -1.84 4.68 19.55
C PRO A 197 -2.12 6.11 20.04
N TYR A 198 -3.31 6.66 19.73
CA TYR A 198 -3.75 7.97 20.22
C TYR A 198 -4.42 7.89 21.60
N MET A 199 -5.09 6.78 21.90
CA MET A 199 -5.83 6.59 23.15
C MET A 199 -5.08 5.65 24.10
N ASP A 200 -4.57 4.54 23.57
CA ASP A 200 -3.75 3.59 24.31
C ASP A 200 -2.46 3.30 23.52
N PRO A 201 -1.37 4.07 23.78
CA PRO A 201 -0.12 3.97 23.03
C PRO A 201 0.64 2.66 23.24
N HIS A 202 0.27 1.85 24.23
CA HIS A 202 0.95 0.59 24.56
C HIS A 202 0.11 -0.65 24.19
N HIS A 203 -1.13 -0.48 23.72
CA HIS A 203 -1.96 -1.56 23.20
C HIS A 203 -1.49 -2.01 21.81
N PHE A 204 -0.38 -2.73 21.80
CA PHE A 204 0.24 -3.28 20.61
C PHE A 204 -0.52 -4.49 20.05
N TYR A 205 -0.31 -4.81 18.77
CA TYR A 205 -0.88 -5.99 18.16
C TYR A 205 -0.46 -7.27 18.89
N ILE A 206 -1.41 -8.15 19.15
CA ILE A 206 -1.11 -9.48 19.69
C ILE A 206 -0.40 -10.32 18.62
N LYS A 207 0.27 -11.41 19.02
CA LYS A 207 1.03 -12.30 18.11
C LYS A 207 0.23 -12.70 16.84
N ARG A 208 -1.05 -12.99 17.00
CA ARG A 208 -1.96 -13.32 15.89
C ARG A 208 -2.10 -12.17 14.88
N ASP A 209 -2.24 -10.93 15.35
CA ASP A 209 -2.41 -9.76 14.47
C ASP A 209 -1.08 -9.25 13.89
N ILE A 210 0.04 -9.53 14.55
CA ILE A 210 1.37 -9.41 13.90
C ILE A 210 1.44 -10.39 12.72
N CYS A 211 1.02 -11.64 12.89
CA CYS A 211 0.95 -12.62 11.80
C CYS A 211 0.03 -12.13 10.67
N ASN A 212 -1.20 -11.73 11.01
CA ASN A 212 -2.19 -11.24 10.05
C ASN A 212 -1.67 -10.00 9.28
N SER A 213 -0.96 -9.07 9.92
CA SER A 213 -0.50 -7.85 9.24
C SER A 213 0.83 -7.98 8.50
N VAL A 214 1.69 -8.93 8.88
CA VAL A 214 3.04 -9.09 8.30
C VAL A 214 3.13 -10.32 7.41
N LYS A 215 2.87 -11.51 7.96
CA LYS A 215 3.03 -12.77 7.23
C LYS A 215 1.99 -12.90 6.14
N GLN A 216 0.72 -12.60 6.42
CA GLN A 216 -0.34 -12.70 5.41
C GLN A 216 -0.06 -11.80 4.19
N CYS A 217 0.46 -10.58 4.41
CA CYS A 217 0.90 -9.70 3.33
C CYS A 217 1.99 -10.36 2.46
N SER A 218 3.00 -10.95 3.09
CA SER A 218 4.05 -11.70 2.38
C SER A 218 3.49 -12.90 1.64
N ASP A 219 2.61 -13.68 2.26
CA ASP A 219 1.98 -14.86 1.67
C ASP A 219 1.14 -14.48 0.45
N LEU A 220 0.42 -13.35 0.50
CA LEU A 220 -0.39 -12.86 -0.61
C LEU A 220 0.44 -12.20 -1.72
N GLY A 221 1.75 -12.01 -1.54
CA GLY A 221 2.64 -11.50 -2.59
C GLY A 221 2.57 -10.00 -2.84
N ILE A 222 2.43 -9.19 -1.79
CA ILE A 222 2.67 -7.74 -1.93
C ILE A 222 4.15 -7.42 -1.73
N GLN A 223 4.63 -6.31 -2.31
CA GLN A 223 6.05 -5.97 -2.35
C GLN A 223 6.60 -5.46 -1.01
N GLY A 224 5.74 -5.09 -0.06
CA GLY A 224 6.16 -4.79 1.29
C GLY A 224 5.07 -4.21 2.16
N ILE A 225 5.47 -3.84 3.37
CA ILE A 225 4.62 -3.14 4.34
C ILE A 225 5.28 -1.83 4.77
N ILE A 226 4.45 -0.86 5.15
CA ILE A 226 4.87 0.42 5.72
C ILE A 226 4.31 0.46 7.15
N ILE A 227 5.21 0.42 8.13
CA ILE A 227 4.83 0.45 9.55
C ILE A 227 4.73 1.91 9.98
N TRP A 228 3.52 2.34 10.30
CA TRP A 228 3.23 3.71 10.73
C TRP A 228 2.90 3.78 12.22
N SER A 229 3.30 4.88 12.85
CA SER A 229 2.97 5.22 14.23
C SER A 229 2.85 6.74 14.35
N THR A 230 1.95 7.22 15.20
CA THR A 230 1.81 8.67 15.46
C THR A 230 2.97 9.18 16.31
N SER A 231 3.45 10.40 16.00
CA SER A 231 4.41 11.13 16.82
C SER A 231 3.80 11.70 18.10
N GLN A 232 2.47 11.87 18.13
CA GLN A 232 1.76 12.32 19.32
C GLN A 232 1.96 11.31 20.46
N GLY A 233 2.42 11.77 21.62
CA GLY A 233 2.68 10.91 22.77
C GLY A 233 3.93 10.02 22.63
N MET A 234 4.87 10.35 21.74
CA MET A 234 6.16 9.66 21.64
C MET A 234 7.13 10.14 22.74
N ASN A 235 6.88 9.72 23.98
CA ASN A 235 7.73 9.99 25.14
C ASN A 235 8.68 8.83 25.44
N SER A 236 9.60 9.01 26.39
CA SER A 236 10.61 8.00 26.77
C SER A 236 9.98 6.65 27.17
N SER A 237 8.84 6.67 27.85
CA SER A 237 8.12 5.45 28.23
C SER A 237 7.63 4.68 27.00
N ARG A 238 6.93 5.35 26.07
CA ARG A 238 6.45 4.71 24.84
C ARG A 238 7.60 4.21 23.97
N CYS A 239 8.67 4.98 23.83
CA CYS A 239 9.87 4.54 23.11
C CYS A 239 10.44 3.24 23.69
N HIS A 240 10.50 3.13 25.02
CA HIS A 240 10.96 1.93 25.71
C HIS A 240 10.04 0.71 25.47
N HIS A 241 8.73 0.93 25.50
CA HIS A 241 7.74 -0.11 25.19
C HIS A 241 7.85 -0.59 23.74
N ILE A 242 8.01 0.33 22.77
CA ILE A 242 8.25 -0.01 21.36
C ILE A 242 9.55 -0.80 21.19
N ALA A 243 10.63 -0.39 21.85
CA ALA A 243 11.93 -1.06 21.76
C ALA A 243 11.88 -2.52 22.27
N ARG A 244 11.02 -2.81 23.26
CA ARG A 244 10.83 -4.16 23.82
C ARG A 244 9.75 -4.97 23.10
N TYR A 245 9.00 -4.37 22.19
CA TYR A 245 7.92 -5.03 21.49
C TYR A 245 8.44 -5.98 20.40
N HIS A 246 7.96 -7.22 20.38
CA HIS A 246 8.49 -8.33 19.57
C HIS A 246 8.06 -8.29 18.08
N TYR A 247 7.88 -7.09 17.51
CA TYR A 247 7.47 -6.91 16.11
C TYR A 247 8.64 -7.08 15.14
N GLY A 248 9.77 -6.43 15.44
CA GLY A 248 10.97 -6.43 14.59
C GLY A 248 11.52 -7.83 14.31
N PRO A 249 11.76 -8.67 15.33
CA PRO A 249 12.21 -10.05 15.13
C PRO A 249 11.25 -10.87 14.25
N TYR A 250 9.95 -10.68 14.39
CA TYR A 250 8.96 -11.37 13.57
C TYR A 250 9.01 -10.92 12.10
N VAL A 251 9.09 -9.61 11.85
CA VAL A 251 9.27 -9.06 10.48
C VAL A 251 10.52 -9.63 9.82
N GLU A 252 11.62 -9.77 10.55
CA GLU A 252 12.87 -10.32 10.04
C GLU A 252 12.75 -11.82 9.68
N ILE A 253 12.01 -12.60 10.47
CA ILE A 253 11.70 -14.01 10.15
C ILE A 253 10.91 -14.09 8.84
N VAL A 254 9.88 -13.25 8.68
CA VAL A 254 9.05 -13.23 7.47
C VAL A 254 9.86 -12.83 6.25
N ARG A 255 10.69 -11.78 6.36
CA ARG A 255 11.57 -11.31 5.29
C ARG A 255 12.54 -12.40 4.82
N LYS A 256 13.26 -13.03 5.75
CA LYS A 256 14.20 -14.13 5.45
C LYS A 256 13.52 -15.32 4.80
N HIS A 257 12.31 -15.66 5.24
CA HIS A 257 11.52 -16.71 4.61
C HIS A 257 11.17 -16.35 3.15
N ALA A 258 10.66 -15.14 2.91
CA ALA A 258 10.31 -14.68 1.56
C ALA A 258 11.51 -14.69 0.61
N GLU A 259 12.67 -14.21 1.06
CA GLU A 259 13.92 -14.22 0.27
C GLU A 259 14.38 -15.63 -0.07
N ARG A 260 14.43 -16.52 0.94
CA ARG A 260 14.79 -17.92 0.75
C ARG A 260 13.84 -18.62 -0.21
N CYS A 261 12.54 -18.34 -0.09
CA CYS A 261 11.53 -18.91 -0.97
C CYS A 261 11.72 -18.43 -2.40
N SER A 262 11.90 -17.12 -2.62
CA SER A 262 12.17 -16.54 -3.93
C SER A 262 13.41 -17.18 -4.58
N GLN A 263 14.53 -17.29 -3.84
CA GLN A 263 15.75 -17.91 -4.35
C GLN A 263 15.56 -19.39 -4.69
N LYS A 264 14.99 -20.18 -3.77
CA LYS A 264 14.87 -21.64 -3.96
C LYS A 264 13.78 -22.03 -4.96
N ARG A 265 12.60 -21.40 -4.90
CA ARG A 265 11.44 -21.80 -5.72
C ARG A 265 11.36 -21.01 -7.02
N CYS A 266 11.64 -19.70 -6.99
CA CYS A 266 11.45 -18.78 -8.10
C CYS A 266 12.77 -18.28 -8.73
N LEU A 267 13.89 -18.95 -8.44
CA LEU A 267 15.23 -18.66 -8.98
C LEU A 267 15.71 -17.22 -8.74
N GLY A 268 15.17 -16.56 -7.71
CA GLY A 268 15.44 -15.15 -7.43
C GLY A 268 14.86 -14.18 -8.47
N ARG A 269 13.93 -14.63 -9.32
CA ARG A 269 13.33 -13.89 -10.46
C ARG A 269 11.82 -13.72 -10.30
N GLY A 270 11.37 -13.66 -9.05
CA GLY A 270 9.96 -13.56 -8.71
C GLY A 270 9.73 -13.76 -7.22
N GLN A 271 8.52 -13.43 -6.79
CA GLN A 271 8.08 -13.58 -5.42
C GLN A 271 7.29 -14.87 -5.22
N CYS A 272 7.43 -15.47 -4.04
CA CYS A 272 6.58 -16.58 -3.64
C CYS A 272 5.23 -16.08 -3.16
N VAL A 273 4.16 -16.71 -3.65
CA VAL A 273 2.79 -16.46 -3.22
C VAL A 273 2.13 -17.75 -2.78
N LEU A 274 1.45 -17.70 -1.65
CA LEU A 274 0.62 -18.76 -1.13
C LEU A 274 -0.83 -18.49 -1.50
N GLN A 275 -1.59 -19.54 -1.78
CA GLN A 275 -3.03 -19.39 -1.93
C GLN A 275 -3.63 -18.79 -0.64
N PRO A 276 -4.66 -17.93 -0.75
CA PRO A 276 -5.29 -17.32 0.41
C PRO A 276 -5.72 -18.37 1.43
N GLN A 277 -5.27 -18.20 2.67
CA GLN A 277 -5.56 -19.11 3.77
C GLN A 277 -6.85 -18.70 4.49
N MET A 278 -7.31 -19.51 5.45
CA MET A 278 -8.43 -19.16 6.34
C MET A 278 -7.99 -18.49 7.64
N GLN A 279 -6.74 -18.70 8.03
CA GLN A 279 -6.12 -18.11 9.22
C GLN A 279 -4.61 -17.95 9.02
N CYS A 280 -3.99 -17.07 9.79
CA CYS A 280 -2.54 -16.94 9.78
C CYS A 280 -1.92 -18.02 10.67
N ALA A 281 -1.20 -18.96 10.05
CA ALA A 281 -0.50 -20.04 10.73
C ALA A 281 1.02 -19.82 10.72
N SER A 282 1.74 -20.58 11.54
CA SER A 282 3.19 -20.67 11.47
C SER A 282 3.66 -21.15 10.09
N TYR A 283 4.92 -20.90 9.76
CA TYR A 283 5.49 -21.37 8.50
C TYR A 283 5.45 -22.89 8.43
N ASN A 284 4.83 -23.40 7.38
CA ASN A 284 4.88 -24.80 7.01
C ASN A 284 5.80 -24.93 5.78
N GLU A 285 6.89 -25.68 5.91
CA GLU A 285 7.86 -25.90 4.82
C GLU A 285 7.24 -26.68 3.64
N GLN A 286 6.18 -27.45 3.90
CA GLN A 286 5.42 -28.21 2.91
C GLN A 286 4.36 -27.35 2.20
N ALA A 287 4.18 -26.09 2.60
CA ALA A 287 3.21 -25.21 1.97
C ALA A 287 3.51 -25.03 0.48
N GLU A 288 2.46 -25.12 -0.34
CA GLU A 288 2.54 -25.05 -1.80
C GLU A 288 2.61 -23.61 -2.31
N TYR A 289 3.75 -22.95 -2.09
CA TYR A 289 4.01 -21.64 -2.69
C TYR A 289 4.17 -21.74 -4.21
N LYS A 290 3.52 -20.83 -4.92
CA LYS A 290 3.66 -20.58 -6.37
C LYS A 290 4.53 -19.35 -6.59
N CYS A 291 5.05 -19.17 -7.80
CA CYS A 291 5.83 -18.00 -8.17
C CYS A 291 4.99 -16.98 -8.93
N GLU A 292 5.04 -15.72 -8.51
CA GLU A 292 4.69 -14.57 -9.33
C GLU A 292 5.99 -13.95 -9.83
N CYS A 293 6.25 -14.10 -11.12
CA CYS A 293 7.52 -13.73 -11.73
C CYS A 293 7.66 -12.23 -11.94
N ASP A 294 8.90 -11.76 -11.88
CA ASP A 294 9.24 -10.40 -12.29
C ASP A 294 8.88 -10.18 -13.76
N ALA A 295 8.68 -8.92 -14.18
CA ALA A 295 8.06 -8.57 -15.45
C ALA A 295 8.67 -9.29 -16.67
N LEU A 296 10.00 -9.47 -16.70
CA LEU A 296 10.72 -10.09 -17.82
C LEU A 296 10.76 -11.62 -17.77
N PHE A 297 10.21 -12.25 -16.73
CA PHE A 297 10.28 -13.70 -16.51
C PHE A 297 8.88 -14.35 -16.50
N PHE A 298 8.86 -15.64 -16.81
CA PHE A 298 7.67 -16.48 -16.75
C PHE A 298 8.05 -17.96 -16.56
N GLY A 299 7.05 -18.82 -16.37
CA GLY A 299 7.24 -20.23 -16.04
C GLY A 299 6.89 -20.54 -14.60
N ARG A 300 6.92 -21.82 -14.21
CA ARG A 300 6.50 -22.26 -12.87
C ARG A 300 7.45 -21.76 -11.77
N ARG A 301 8.72 -21.58 -12.11
CA ARG A 301 9.83 -21.15 -11.25
C ARG A 301 10.49 -19.86 -11.75
N CYS A 302 9.85 -19.13 -12.68
CA CYS A 302 10.42 -17.95 -13.33
C CYS A 302 11.71 -18.23 -14.11
N GLU A 303 11.78 -19.42 -14.69
CA GLU A 303 12.96 -19.96 -15.38
C GLU A 303 13.14 -19.44 -16.80
N ARG A 304 12.10 -18.88 -17.43
CA ARG A 304 12.12 -18.42 -18.82
C ARG A 304 12.09 -16.90 -18.91
N HIS A 305 12.86 -16.33 -19.83
CA HIS A 305 12.85 -14.90 -20.13
C HIS A 305 11.89 -14.59 -21.29
N ARG A 306 11.05 -13.56 -21.16
CA ARG A 306 10.01 -13.21 -22.16
C ARG A 306 10.57 -12.82 -23.52
N ASN A 307 11.65 -12.04 -23.56
CA ASN A 307 12.23 -11.55 -24.82
C ASN A 307 13.19 -12.56 -25.47
N PHE A 308 13.64 -13.56 -24.71
CA PHE A 308 14.62 -14.55 -25.18
C PHE A 308 14.22 -15.97 -24.78
N PRO A 309 13.00 -16.46 -25.11
CA PRO A 309 12.52 -17.74 -24.59
C PRO A 309 13.41 -18.92 -25.00
N TRP A 310 14.02 -18.86 -26.18
CA TRP A 310 14.89 -19.92 -26.74
C TRP A 310 16.19 -20.14 -25.95
N LEU A 311 16.76 -19.07 -25.38
CA LEU A 311 17.98 -19.14 -24.56
C LEU A 311 17.75 -19.87 -23.23
N TYR A 312 16.49 -19.98 -22.79
CA TYR A 312 16.11 -20.55 -21.49
C TYR A 312 15.21 -21.78 -21.63
N ASP A 313 15.10 -22.37 -22.83
CA ASP A 313 14.41 -23.65 -23.03
C ASP A 313 15.43 -24.79 -23.02
N TRP A 314 15.52 -25.49 -21.88
CA TRP A 314 16.52 -26.50 -21.60
C TRP A 314 16.35 -27.74 -22.49
N LYS A 315 15.23 -27.82 -23.22
CA LYS A 315 14.98 -28.85 -24.25
C LYS A 315 15.91 -28.73 -25.45
N TRP A 316 16.45 -27.54 -25.75
CA TRP A 316 17.42 -27.38 -26.84
C TRP A 316 18.81 -27.92 -26.47
N LEU A 317 19.23 -27.80 -25.21
CA LEU A 317 20.53 -28.28 -24.73
C LEU A 317 20.59 -29.82 -24.54
N ARG A 318 19.46 -30.52 -24.65
CA ARG A 318 19.39 -31.98 -24.52
C ARG A 318 19.40 -32.73 -25.85
N LYS A 319 19.40 -32.02 -26.99
CA LYS A 319 19.34 -32.68 -28.29
C LYS A 319 20.68 -33.17 -28.85
N ASP A 320 21.81 -32.81 -28.23
CA ASP A 320 23.14 -33.11 -28.79
C ASP A 320 23.96 -34.10 -27.93
N ASN A 321 23.33 -34.88 -27.04
CA ASN A 321 24.02 -35.90 -26.23
C ASN A 321 23.61 -37.35 -26.55
N ASP A 322 22.85 -37.57 -27.63
CA ASP A 322 22.45 -38.90 -28.12
C ASP A 322 22.81 -39.10 -29.61
N GLU A 323 24.06 -38.79 -29.99
CA GLU A 323 24.69 -39.30 -31.22
C GLU A 323 26.04 -39.95 -30.94
#